data_AF-A0A421K7N7-F1
#
_entry.id   AF-A0A421K7N7-F1
#
_cell.length_a   1.000
_cell.length_b   1.000
_cell.length_c   1.000
_cell.angle_alpha   90.00
_cell.angle_beta   90.00
_cell.angle_gamma   90.00
#
_symmetry.space_group_name_H-M   'P 1'
#
loop_
_entity.id
_entity.type
_entity.pdbx_description
1 polymer ?
#
loop_
_entity_poly.entity_id
_entity_poly.type
_entity_poly.pdbx_seq_one_letter_code
_entity_poly.pdbx_strand_id
1 'polypeptide(L)'
;MSAPFRKTGDRAKTDFGGDSYWVFEARSLDDAKLIELDCVESHMVSDALDDPEEWRGTRLIFEFNEDKAGTEIRFTHLGLTPQFDCYEICKNGWDHYILTSLKNHLDGLGGMPNSY
;
A
#
# COMPACT_ATOMS: atom_id res chain seq x y z
N MET A 1 2.41 14.36 -5.48
CA MET A 1 1.65 14.13 -4.24
C MET A 1 0.28 13.60 -4.63
N SER A 2 -0.04 12.39 -4.18
CA SER A 2 -1.32 11.71 -4.42
C SER A 2 -2.48 12.49 -3.78
N ALA A 3 -3.66 12.47 -4.40
CA ALA A 3 -4.86 13.05 -3.80
C ALA A 3 -5.28 12.24 -2.55
N PRO A 4 -5.86 12.88 -1.51
CA PRO A 4 -6.34 12.16 -0.34
C PRO A 4 -7.65 11.42 -0.63
N PHE A 5 -7.86 10.26 0.00
CA PHE A 5 -9.16 9.60 0.07
C PHE A 5 -10.01 10.24 1.15
N ARG A 6 -11.21 10.72 0.81
CA ARG A 6 -12.15 11.38 1.73
C ARG A 6 -13.49 10.64 1.85
N LYS A 7 -13.85 9.86 0.85
CA LYS A 7 -15.06 9.01 0.82
C LYS A 7 -14.83 7.78 -0.04
N THR A 8 -15.66 6.75 0.17
CA THR A 8 -15.74 5.60 -0.72
C THR A 8 -15.97 6.04 -2.18
N GLY A 9 -15.27 5.39 -3.10
CA GLY A 9 -15.24 5.70 -4.53
C GLY A 9 -14.20 6.76 -4.93
N ASP A 10 -13.55 7.44 -3.98
CA ASP A 10 -12.45 8.33 -4.31
C ASP A 10 -11.29 7.54 -4.92
N ARG A 11 -10.63 8.14 -5.92
CA ARG A 11 -9.45 7.55 -6.58
C ARG A 11 -8.23 8.42 -6.37
N ALA A 12 -7.10 7.76 -6.12
CA ALA A 12 -5.81 8.43 -6.05
C ALA A 12 -4.77 7.65 -6.85
N LYS A 13 -4.04 8.38 -7.70
CA LYS A 13 -2.82 7.88 -8.33
C LYS A 13 -1.65 8.08 -7.37
N THR A 14 -0.90 7.02 -7.13
CA THR A 14 0.29 7.02 -6.28
C THR A 14 1.48 6.42 -7.03
N ASP A 15 2.66 6.92 -6.71
CA ASP A 15 3.94 6.35 -7.11
C ASP A 15 4.77 6.11 -5.84
N PHE A 16 5.76 5.23 -5.95
CA PHE A 16 6.70 4.90 -4.87
C PHE A 16 8.11 5.40 -5.22
N GLY A 17 8.18 6.49 -6.01
CA GLY A 17 9.40 6.95 -6.66
C GLY A 17 9.69 6.23 -7.98
N GLY A 18 10.29 6.95 -8.93
CA GLY A 18 10.59 6.44 -10.28
C GLY A 18 9.39 6.53 -11.23
N ASP A 19 9.38 5.64 -12.24
CA ASP A 19 8.38 5.65 -13.33
C ASP A 19 7.14 4.76 -13.06
N SER A 20 7.17 3.97 -11.97
CA SER A 20 6.07 3.08 -11.60
C SER A 20 4.91 3.85 -10.95
N TYR A 21 3.67 3.44 -11.22
CA TYR A 21 2.50 4.02 -10.57
C TYR A 21 1.36 3.02 -10.38
N TRP A 22 0.46 3.34 -9.45
CA TRP A 22 -0.77 2.61 -9.18
C TRP A 22 -1.91 3.59 -8.97
N VAL A 23 -3.13 3.20 -9.35
CA VAL A 23 -4.35 3.93 -9.02
C VAL A 23 -5.16 3.06 -8.09
N PHE A 24 -5.48 3.62 -6.93
CA PHE A 24 -6.30 2.96 -5.93
C PHE A 24 -7.66 3.65 -5.84
N GLU A 25 -8.71 2.86 -5.70
CA GLU A 25 -10.07 3.32 -5.40
C GLU A 25 -10.43 2.95 -3.95
N ALA A 26 -10.92 3.91 -3.18
CA ALA A 26 -11.37 3.69 -1.81
C ALA A 26 -12.63 2.82 -1.80
N ARG A 27 -12.51 1.59 -1.33
CA ARG A 27 -13.62 0.65 -1.14
C ARG A 27 -14.30 0.86 0.22
N SER A 28 -13.50 0.96 1.27
CA SER A 28 -13.95 1.24 2.64
C SER A 28 -13.01 2.24 3.30
N LEU A 29 -13.58 3.20 4.03
CA LEU A 29 -12.86 4.21 4.80
C LEU A 29 -13.51 4.37 6.19
N ASP A 30 -13.46 3.30 6.99
CA ASP A 30 -13.73 3.36 8.42
C ASP A 30 -12.39 3.60 9.12
N ASP A 31 -12.06 4.87 9.35
CA ASP A 31 -10.77 5.28 9.91
C ASP A 31 -10.48 4.71 11.31
N ALA A 32 -11.52 4.26 12.03
CA ALA A 32 -11.38 3.62 13.33
C ALA A 32 -11.12 2.11 13.25
N LYS A 33 -11.39 1.45 12.11
CA LYS A 33 -11.40 -0.02 12.04
C LYS A 33 -10.81 -0.61 10.77
N LEU A 34 -11.16 -0.06 9.62
CA LEU A 34 -10.90 -0.69 8.33
C LEU A 34 -10.78 0.32 7.19
N ILE A 35 -9.62 0.29 6.54
CA ILE A 35 -9.41 0.93 5.23
C ILE A 35 -9.16 -0.16 4.19
N GLU A 36 -9.95 -0.14 3.12
CA GLU A 36 -9.77 -1.02 1.96
C GLU A 36 -9.61 -0.18 0.70
N LEU A 37 -8.55 -0.45 -0.06
CA LEU A 37 -8.23 0.21 -1.31
C LEU A 37 -8.07 -0.83 -2.42
N ASP A 38 -8.97 -0.80 -3.41
CA ASP A 38 -8.87 -1.67 -4.59
C ASP A 38 -7.87 -1.05 -5.59
N CYS A 39 -6.92 -1.85 -6.07
CA CYS A 39 -6.01 -1.42 -7.13
C CYS A 39 -6.73 -1.52 -8.48
N VAL A 40 -7.08 -0.38 -9.06
CA VAL A 40 -7.86 -0.32 -10.31
C VAL A 40 -7.00 -0.15 -11.55
N GLU A 41 -5.80 0.39 -11.39
CA GLU A 41 -4.77 0.48 -12.43
C GLU A 41 -3.40 0.26 -11.79
N SER A 42 -2.50 -0.41 -12.50
CA SER A 42 -1.11 -0.57 -12.07
C SER A 42 -0.17 -0.53 -13.26
N HIS A 43 1.00 0.03 -13.03
CA HIS A 43 2.07 0.09 -13.99
C HIS A 43 3.40 -0.01 -13.24
N MET A 44 3.92 -1.23 -13.12
CA MET A 44 5.21 -1.48 -12.50
C MET A 44 6.29 -1.57 -13.57
N VAL A 45 7.37 -0.79 -13.39
CA VAL A 45 8.53 -0.77 -14.29
C VAL A 45 9.69 -1.44 -13.55
N SER A 46 10.10 -2.61 -14.03
CA SER A 46 11.30 -3.32 -13.58
C SER A 46 11.77 -4.26 -14.70
N ASP A 47 13.09 -4.41 -14.83
CA ASP A 47 13.69 -5.33 -15.82
C ASP A 47 13.34 -6.80 -15.57
N ALA A 48 12.82 -7.12 -14.37
CA ALA A 48 12.47 -8.46 -13.93
C ALA A 48 10.96 -8.78 -14.02
N LEU A 49 10.15 -7.89 -14.62
CA LEU A 49 8.71 -8.04 -14.72
C LEU A 49 8.24 -8.12 -16.16
N ASP A 50 7.54 -9.21 -16.47
CA ASP A 50 6.91 -9.39 -17.78
C ASP A 50 5.54 -8.70 -17.86
N ASP A 51 4.81 -8.61 -16.74
CA ASP A 51 3.50 -7.96 -16.66
C ASP A 51 3.54 -6.70 -15.76
N PRO A 52 3.40 -5.48 -16.31
CA PRO A 52 3.35 -4.26 -15.51
C PRO A 52 2.01 -4.09 -14.77
N GLU A 53 0.98 -4.89 -15.09
CA GLU A 53 -0.37 -4.80 -14.54
C GLU A 53 -0.66 -5.81 -13.40
N GLU A 54 0.33 -6.51 -12.84
CA GLU A 54 0.10 -7.57 -11.84
C GLU A 54 -0.73 -7.13 -10.61
N TRP A 55 -0.60 -5.87 -10.20
CA TRP A 55 -1.38 -5.36 -9.05
C TRP A 55 -2.84 -5.05 -9.42
N ARG A 56 -3.19 -4.96 -10.69
CA ARG A 56 -4.56 -4.63 -11.09
C ARG A 56 -5.53 -5.72 -10.61
N GLY A 57 -6.53 -5.30 -9.83
CA GLY A 57 -7.51 -6.19 -9.22
C GLY A 57 -7.09 -6.76 -7.86
N THR A 58 -5.89 -6.43 -7.35
CA THR A 58 -5.53 -6.70 -5.96
C THR A 58 -6.14 -5.64 -5.02
N ARG A 59 -6.00 -5.86 -3.71
CA ARG A 59 -6.50 -4.96 -2.67
C ARG A 59 -5.50 -4.74 -1.55
N LEU A 60 -5.38 -3.50 -1.12
CA LEU A 60 -4.70 -3.14 0.13
C LEU A 60 -5.73 -3.04 1.26
N ILE A 61 -5.45 -3.70 2.37
CA ILE A 61 -6.34 -3.76 3.54
C ILE A 61 -5.53 -3.34 4.75
N PHE A 62 -6.04 -2.35 5.48
CA PHE A 62 -5.52 -1.92 6.77
C PHE A 62 -6.62 -2.15 7.81
N GLU A 63 -6.35 -3.04 8.75
CA GLU A 63 -7.21 -3.26 9.91
C GLU A 63 -6.58 -2.62 11.14
N PHE A 64 -7.40 -1.91 11.92
CA PHE A 64 -6.98 -1.19 13.11
C PHE A 64 -7.63 -1.81 14.34
N ASN A 65 -6.81 -2.23 15.30
CA ASN A 65 -7.27 -2.70 16.61
C ASN A 65 -6.64 -1.85 17.70
N GLU A 66 -7.45 -1.03 18.37
CA GLU A 66 -7.00 -0.24 19.51
C GLU A 66 -7.14 -1.04 20.82
N ASP A 67 -6.09 -1.04 21.62
CA ASP A 67 -6.09 -1.60 22.97
C ASP A 67 -5.40 -0.65 23.97
N LYS A 68 -5.22 -1.12 25.22
CA LYS A 68 -4.61 -0.31 26.29
C LYS A 68 -3.12 0.00 26.08
N ALA A 69 -2.44 -0.73 25.20
CA ALA A 69 -1.02 -0.59 24.89
C ALA A 69 -0.78 0.26 23.63
N GLY A 70 -1.79 0.44 22.78
CA GLY A 70 -1.73 1.30 21.59
C GLY A 70 -2.66 0.82 20.49
N THR A 71 -2.29 1.10 19.23
CA THR A 71 -3.02 0.63 18.05
C THR A 71 -2.19 -0.42 17.32
N GLU A 72 -2.73 -1.63 17.18
CA GLU A 72 -2.22 -2.63 16.24
C GLU A 72 -2.75 -2.29 14.85
N ILE A 73 -1.83 -2.17 13.88
CA ILE A 73 -2.16 -2.02 12.46
C ILE A 73 -1.80 -3.32 11.76
N ARG A 74 -2.79 -4.00 11.17
CA ARG A 74 -2.54 -5.15 10.30
C ARG A 74 -2.70 -4.73 8.86
N PHE A 75 -1.62 -4.88 8.11
CA PHE A 75 -1.61 -4.63 6.68
C PHE A 75 -1.66 -5.96 5.91
N THR A 76 -2.58 -6.04 4.95
CA THR A 76 -2.69 -7.17 4.03
C THR A 76 -2.78 -6.66 2.59
N HIS A 77 -1.89 -7.14 1.72
CA HIS A 77 -2.04 -6.98 0.28
C HIS A 77 -2.71 -8.23 -0.31
N LEU A 78 -4.04 -8.22 -0.34
CA LEU A 78 -4.84 -9.32 -0.85
C LEU A 78 -4.69 -9.44 -2.38
N GLY A 79 -4.24 -10.60 -2.86
CA GLY A 79 -4.01 -10.87 -4.28
C GLY A 79 -2.54 -10.80 -4.68
N LEU A 80 -1.66 -10.26 -3.83
CA LEU A 80 -0.22 -10.41 -4.01
C LEU A 80 0.20 -11.83 -3.60
N THR A 81 0.48 -12.67 -4.58
CA THR A 81 0.80 -14.09 -4.37
C THR A 81 2.22 -14.41 -4.85
N PRO A 82 2.85 -15.49 -4.36
CA PRO A 82 4.18 -15.91 -4.84
C PRO A 82 4.24 -16.28 -6.32
N GLN A 83 3.10 -16.34 -7.02
CA GLN A 83 3.05 -16.56 -8.46
C GLN A 83 3.31 -15.28 -9.26
N PHE A 84 3.27 -14.11 -8.63
CA PHE A 84 3.60 -12.85 -9.28
C PHE A 84 5.11 -12.69 -9.36
N ASP A 85 5.60 -12.24 -10.51
CA ASP A 85 7.01 -11.96 -10.73
C ASP A 85 7.47 -10.83 -9.79
N CYS A 86 6.56 -9.90 -9.46
CA CYS A 86 6.83 -8.81 -8.52
C CYS A 86 6.86 -9.23 -7.05
N TYR A 87 6.54 -10.47 -6.69
CA TYR A 87 6.25 -10.85 -5.31
C TYR A 87 7.37 -10.48 -4.33
N GLU A 88 8.61 -10.86 -4.62
CA GLU A 88 9.75 -10.62 -3.72
C GLU A 88 10.04 -9.11 -3.56
N ILE A 89 10.01 -8.35 -4.66
CA ILE A 89 10.24 -6.90 -4.62
C ILE A 89 9.10 -6.22 -3.85
N CYS A 90 7.86 -6.60 -4.11
CA CYS A 90 6.69 -6.04 -3.44
C CYS A 90 6.67 -6.38 -1.96
N LYS A 91 7.00 -7.61 -1.58
CA LYS A 91 7.07 -8.04 -0.19
C LYS A 91 8.13 -7.23 0.56
N ASN A 92 9.34 -7.12 0.01
CA ASN A 92 10.43 -6.34 0.62
C ASN A 92 10.08 -4.85 0.71
N GLY A 93 9.42 -4.31 -0.31
CA GLY A 93 8.87 -2.97 -0.29
C GLY A 93 7.88 -2.79 0.86
N TRP A 94 6.90 -3.67 1.00
CA TRP A 94 5.91 -3.58 2.08
C TRP A 94 6.53 -3.73 3.47
N ASP A 95 7.52 -4.60 3.64
CA ASP A 95 8.27 -4.72 4.90
C ASP A 95 8.92 -3.37 5.26
N HIS A 96 9.52 -2.67 4.30
CA HIS A 96 10.08 -1.33 4.54
C HIS A 96 9.02 -0.25 4.79
N TYR A 97 8.04 -0.14 3.90
CA TYR A 97 7.00 0.90 3.96
C TYR A 97 6.19 0.83 5.25
N ILE A 98 5.78 -0.37 5.66
CA ILE A 98 4.88 -0.56 6.79
C ILE A 98 5.67 -0.69 8.10
N LEU A 99 6.65 -1.59 8.16
CA LEU A 99 7.32 -1.91 9.42
C LEU A 99 8.39 -0.89 9.82
N THR A 100 8.92 -0.13 8.86
CA THR A 100 9.96 0.88 9.11
C THR A 100 9.43 2.30 8.90
N SER A 101 9.05 2.66 7.67
CA SER A 101 8.74 4.05 7.33
C SER A 101 7.47 4.59 8.01
N LEU A 102 6.36 3.87 7.91
CA LEU A 102 5.09 4.24 8.55
C LEU A 102 5.23 4.25 10.07
N LYS A 103 5.86 3.22 10.63
CA LYS A 103 6.12 3.16 12.08
C LYS A 103 6.90 4.37 12.57
N ASN A 104 8.03 4.70 11.94
CA ASN A 104 8.83 5.86 12.33
C ASN A 104 8.06 7.17 12.18
N HIS A 105 7.21 7.29 11.16
CA HIS A 105 6.35 8.46 10.99
C HIS A 105 5.34 8.60 12.15
N LEU A 106 4.69 7.51 12.53
CA LEU A 106 3.73 7.49 13.65
C LEU A 106 4.42 7.73 15.01
N ASP A 107 5.66 7.27 15.17
CA ASP A 107 6.48 7.50 16.38
C ASP A 107 7.10 8.92 16.42
N GLY A 108 6.82 9.77 15.42
CA GLY A 108 7.31 11.15 15.37
C GLY A 108 8.79 11.28 14.96
N LEU A 109 9.42 10.19 14.49
CA LEU A 109 10.80 10.16 13.99
C LEU A 109 10.91 10.58 12.52
N GLY A 110 9.77 10.75 11.84
CA GLY A 110 9.68 11.04 10.41
C GLY A 110 9.58 9.78 9.55
N GLY A 111 8.96 9.89 8.38
CA GLY A 111 8.83 8.79 7.41
C GLY A 111 10.00 8.74 6.43
N MET A 112 10.30 7.54 5.93
CA MET A 112 11.34 7.31 4.92
C MET A 112 10.85 6.37 3.80
N PRO A 113 9.75 6.68 3.10
CA PRO A 113 9.08 5.76 2.18
C PRO A 113 9.97 5.31 1.01
N ASN A 114 10.85 6.18 0.53
CA ASN A 114 11.66 5.94 -0.68
C ASN A 114 13.17 5.81 -0.36
N SER A 115 13.52 5.35 0.83
CA SER A 115 14.92 5.18 1.27
C SER A 115 15.41 3.74 1.20
N TYR A 116 14.74 2.92 0.38
CA TYR A 116 15.07 1.52 0.17
C TYR A 116 16.27 1.38 -0.76
#